data_AF-A0A4W3HW68-F1
#
_entry.id   AF-A0A4W3HW68-F1
#
_cell.length_a   1.000
_cell.length_b   1.000
_cell.length_c   1.000
_cell.angle_alpha   90.00
_cell.angle_beta   90.00
_cell.angle_gamma   90.00
#
_symmetry.space_group_name_H-M   'P 1'
#
loop_
_entity.id
_entity.type
_entity.pdbx_description
1 polymer ?
#
loop_
_entity_poly.entity_id
_entity_poly.type
_entity_poly.pdbx_seq_one_letter_code
_entity_poly.pdbx_strand_id
1 'polypeptide(L)'
;MLDNGFPLATESNILKELIRPPTILRTVVNTITGGTNVGDTLPTGQLSVVPWRRMGVKYTNNEAYFDVVEEIDAIIDKSGTHILTWDIGKINPQKLPSLKGTMSLQAGTPKPDENPNISIQCKIQQLAISGLKVNRLDMYGEKYKPFKGIKYMTKAGKFQVRT
;
A
#
# COMPACT_ATOMS: atom_id res chain seq x y z
N MET A 1 1.77 -11.18 4.59
CA MET A 1 2.82 -11.83 5.40
C MET A 1 3.87 -12.36 4.43
N LEU A 2 5.17 -12.20 4.72
CA LEU A 2 6.28 -12.71 3.92
C LEU A 2 6.87 -13.91 4.67
N ASP A 3 7.06 -15.04 3.99
CA ASP A 3 7.87 -16.17 4.51
C ASP A 3 8.99 -16.42 3.51
N ASN A 4 10.23 -16.46 3.99
CA ASN A 4 11.45 -16.58 3.18
C ASN A 4 11.53 -15.65 1.95
N GLY A 5 11.00 -14.42 2.06
CA GLY A 5 11.05 -13.43 0.97
C GLY A 5 10.04 -13.65 -0.16
N PHE A 6 9.12 -14.62 0.00
CA PHE A 6 8.01 -14.82 -0.92
C PHE A 6 6.70 -14.37 -0.25
N PRO A 7 5.81 -13.66 -0.99
CA PRO A 7 4.54 -13.22 -0.44
C PRO A 7 3.63 -14.44 -0.16
N LEU A 8 3.23 -14.61 1.10
CA LEU A 8 2.22 -15.60 1.50
C LEU A 8 0.82 -15.00 1.29
N ALA A 9 0.08 -15.56 0.35
CA ALA A 9 -1.24 -15.10 -0.06
C ALA A 9 -2.37 -15.78 0.73
N THR A 10 -2.67 -15.27 1.92
CA THR A 10 -3.95 -15.51 2.61
C THR A 10 -5.07 -14.65 1.98
N GLU A 11 -5.34 -14.79 0.67
CA GLU A 11 -6.17 -13.82 -0.07
C GLU A 11 -7.62 -14.25 -0.38
N SER A 12 -8.53 -13.29 -0.23
CA SER A 12 -10.00 -13.42 -0.30
C SER A 12 -10.55 -13.94 -1.64
N ASN A 13 -9.83 -13.76 -2.75
CA ASN A 13 -10.29 -14.21 -4.07
C ASN A 13 -10.35 -15.74 -4.19
N ILE A 14 -9.41 -16.47 -3.59
CA ILE A 14 -9.43 -17.95 -3.53
C ILE A 14 -10.58 -18.43 -2.65
N LEU A 15 -10.80 -17.76 -1.50
CA LEU A 15 -11.92 -18.07 -0.60
C LEU A 15 -13.28 -17.87 -1.28
N LYS A 16 -13.42 -16.88 -2.17
CA LYS A 16 -14.63 -16.65 -2.98
C LYS A 16 -14.81 -17.65 -4.12
N GLU A 17 -13.73 -18.26 -4.60
CA GLU A 17 -13.76 -19.30 -5.64
C GLU A 17 -14.04 -20.69 -5.05
N LEU A 18 -13.53 -20.94 -3.83
CA LEU A 18 -13.80 -22.13 -3.02
C LEU A 18 -15.21 -22.13 -2.42
N ILE A 19 -15.74 -20.95 -2.09
CA ILE A 19 -17.11 -20.74 -1.59
C ILE A 19 -17.83 -19.82 -2.57
N ARG A 20 -18.40 -20.42 -3.64
CA ARG A 20 -19.11 -19.66 -4.66
C ARG A 20 -20.33 -18.95 -4.04
N PRO A 21 -20.57 -17.65 -4.32
CA PRO A 21 -21.77 -16.95 -3.82
C PRO A 21 -23.05 -17.64 -4.34
N PRO A 22 -24.04 -17.95 -3.48
CA PRO A 22 -25.24 -18.62 -3.91
C PRO A 22 -26.11 -17.67 -4.76
N THR A 23 -26.48 -18.10 -5.96
CA THR A 23 -27.57 -17.50 -6.73
C THR A 23 -28.89 -18.19 -6.40
N ILE A 24 -30.00 -17.43 -6.39
CA ILE A 24 -31.34 -17.87 -5.93
C ILE A 24 -31.79 -19.19 -6.60
N LEU A 25 -31.52 -19.37 -7.89
CA LEU A 25 -31.87 -20.58 -8.64
C LEU A 25 -31.03 -21.82 -8.23
N ARG A 26 -29.80 -21.62 -7.74
CA ARG A 26 -28.90 -22.72 -7.32
C ARG A 26 -29.17 -23.17 -5.88
N THR A 27 -29.66 -22.28 -5.02
CA THR A 27 -30.06 -22.64 -3.67
C THR A 27 -31.17 -23.68 -3.67
N VAL A 28 -32.14 -23.57 -4.59
CA VAL A 28 -33.30 -24.48 -4.70
C VAL A 28 -32.90 -25.85 -5.27
N VAL A 29 -31.94 -25.89 -6.18
CA VAL A 29 -31.43 -27.16 -6.73
C VAL A 29 -30.59 -27.90 -5.68
N ASN A 30 -29.75 -27.20 -4.91
CA ASN A 30 -28.91 -27.82 -3.89
C ASN A 30 -29.69 -28.35 -2.68
N THR A 31 -30.84 -27.75 -2.31
CA THR A 31 -31.74 -28.31 -1.28
C THR A 31 -32.44 -29.58 -1.71
N ILE A 32 -32.59 -29.83 -3.02
CA ILE A 32 -33.27 -31.01 -3.56
C ILE A 32 -32.30 -32.15 -3.87
N THR A 33 -31.03 -31.84 -4.17
CA THR A 33 -30.01 -32.83 -4.57
C THR A 33 -28.92 -33.11 -3.54
N GLY A 34 -28.87 -32.38 -2.43
CA GLY A 34 -27.87 -32.59 -1.36
C GLY A 34 -26.45 -32.15 -1.71
N GLY A 35 -26.27 -31.35 -2.76
CA GLY A 35 -24.95 -30.90 -3.24
C GLY A 35 -24.32 -29.76 -2.42
N THR A 36 -23.01 -29.85 -2.18
CA THR A 36 -22.20 -28.81 -1.52
C THR A 36 -21.73 -27.71 -2.48
N ASN A 37 -21.54 -26.49 -1.98
CA ASN A 37 -21.05 -25.34 -2.77
C ASN A 37 -19.51 -25.30 -2.94
N VAL A 38 -18.82 -26.38 -2.61
CA VAL A 38 -17.35 -26.49 -2.68
C VAL A 38 -16.98 -27.00 -4.07
N GLY A 39 -16.05 -26.34 -4.76
CA GLY A 39 -15.56 -26.81 -6.05
C GLY A 39 -14.63 -28.02 -5.88
N ASP A 40 -14.88 -29.11 -6.61
CA ASP A 40 -14.08 -30.35 -6.56
C ASP A 40 -12.71 -30.24 -7.26
N THR A 41 -12.45 -29.12 -7.93
CA THR A 41 -11.20 -28.89 -8.67
C THR A 41 -10.25 -28.01 -7.85
N LEU A 42 -9.19 -28.62 -7.32
CA LEU A 42 -8.06 -27.89 -6.75
C LEU A 42 -7.30 -27.17 -7.87
N PRO A 43 -6.90 -25.88 -7.69
CA PRO A 43 -6.08 -25.17 -8.66
C PRO A 43 -4.71 -25.85 -8.78
N THR A 44 -4.34 -26.30 -9.98
CA THR A 44 -3.02 -26.88 -10.24
C THR A 44 -1.97 -25.77 -10.39
N GLY A 45 -0.94 -25.77 -9.53
CA GLY A 45 0.19 -24.85 -9.62
C GLY A 45 0.77 -24.47 -8.25
N GLN A 46 1.75 -25.24 -7.78
CA GLN A 46 2.31 -25.18 -6.42
C GLN A 46 3.46 -24.17 -6.23
N LEU A 47 3.55 -23.17 -7.12
CA LEU A 47 4.22 -21.90 -6.84
C LEU A 47 3.10 -20.85 -6.87
N SER A 48 3.12 -19.86 -5.98
CA SER A 48 2.04 -18.88 -5.81
C SER A 48 1.64 -18.13 -7.10
N VAL A 49 0.87 -18.76 -7.98
CA VAL A 49 0.34 -18.18 -9.22
C VAL A 49 -1.12 -17.85 -8.95
N VAL A 50 -1.34 -16.88 -8.05
CA VAL A 50 -2.64 -16.21 -8.02
C VAL A 50 -2.64 -15.25 -9.20
N PRO A 51 -3.48 -15.48 -10.23
CA PRO A 51 -3.47 -14.62 -11.39
C PRO A 51 -4.01 -13.24 -10.96
N TRP A 52 -3.18 -12.22 -11.12
CA TRP A 52 -3.48 -10.81 -10.80
C TRP A 52 -4.70 -10.25 -11.58
N ARG A 53 -5.22 -11.01 -12.54
CA ARG A 53 -6.43 -10.75 -13.33
C ARG A 53 -7.04 -12.07 -13.81
N ARG A 54 -8.30 -12.06 -14.25
CA ARG A 54 -8.94 -13.25 -14.85
C ARG A 54 -8.27 -13.65 -16.17
N MET A 55 -8.17 -14.96 -16.42
CA MET A 55 -7.66 -15.49 -17.69
C MET A 55 -8.56 -15.12 -18.87
N GLY A 56 -7.96 -14.89 -20.04
CA GLY A 56 -8.70 -14.65 -21.30
C GLY A 56 -9.29 -13.25 -21.48
N VAL A 57 -9.07 -12.33 -20.55
CA VAL A 57 -9.53 -10.93 -20.67
C VAL A 57 -8.63 -10.17 -21.66
N LYS A 58 -9.23 -9.50 -22.65
CA LYS A 58 -8.53 -8.63 -23.62
C LYS A 58 -9.09 -7.21 -23.55
N TYR A 59 -8.21 -6.22 -23.54
CA TYR A 59 -8.54 -4.80 -23.66
C TYR A 59 -8.03 -4.23 -24.98
N THR A 60 -8.56 -3.07 -25.40
CA THR A 60 -8.07 -2.31 -26.56
C THR A 60 -6.62 -1.88 -26.38
N ASN A 61 -6.26 -1.42 -25.18
CA ASN A 61 -4.88 -1.18 -24.76
C ASN A 61 -4.55 -2.10 -23.58
N ASN A 62 -3.53 -2.95 -23.73
CA ASN A 62 -3.11 -3.86 -22.68
C ASN A 62 -1.88 -3.28 -21.97
N GLU A 63 -2.11 -2.68 -20.80
CA GLU A 63 -1.08 -2.03 -19.99
C GLU A 63 -1.07 -2.61 -18.58
N ALA A 64 0.12 -2.75 -17.99
CA ALA A 64 0.33 -3.20 -16.63
C ALA A 64 1.21 -2.19 -15.89
N TYR A 65 0.70 -1.65 -14.79
CA TYR A 65 1.44 -0.72 -13.93
C TYR A 65 1.63 -1.32 -12.55
N PHE A 66 2.84 -1.17 -12.02
CA PHE A 66 3.17 -1.52 -10.64
C PHE A 66 3.57 -0.27 -9.88
N ASP A 67 2.82 0.02 -8.83
CA ASP A 67 3.14 1.07 -7.88
C ASP A 67 3.93 0.45 -6.72
N VAL A 68 5.19 0.88 -6.56
CA VAL A 68 5.99 0.58 -5.38
C VAL A 68 5.80 1.75 -4.42
N VAL A 69 4.92 1.55 -3.43
CA VAL A 69 4.63 2.54 -2.41
C VAL A 69 5.32 2.16 -1.12
N GLU A 70 6.22 3.03 -0.65
CA GLU A 70 6.89 2.89 0.63
C GLU A 70 6.30 3.87 1.63
N GLU A 71 6.15 3.39 2.85
CA GLU A 71 5.74 4.18 4.01
C GLU A 71 6.85 4.10 5.07
N ILE A 72 7.21 5.26 5.63
CA ILE A 72 8.27 5.35 6.63
C ILE A 72 7.65 5.70 7.98
N ASP A 73 7.72 4.77 8.92
CA ASP A 73 7.40 4.99 10.33
C ASP A 73 8.68 5.14 11.16
N ALA A 74 8.79 6.25 11.89
CA ALA A 74 9.86 6.56 12.83
C ALA A 74 9.25 7.14 14.12
N ILE A 75 9.11 6.31 15.16
CA ILE A 75 8.55 6.71 16.46
C ILE A 75 9.68 7.14 17.40
N ILE A 76 9.63 8.39 17.88
CA ILE A 76 10.61 8.89 18.85
C ILE A 76 9.86 9.80 19.89
N ASP A 77 9.42 9.20 21.03
CA ASP A 77 8.80 9.72 22.31
C ASP A 77 7.36 10.31 22.33
N LYS A 78 6.85 10.57 23.55
CA LYS A 78 5.54 10.16 24.09
C LYS A 78 4.43 11.22 24.15
N SER A 79 4.63 12.47 23.71
CA SER A 79 3.59 13.50 23.78
C SER A 79 3.02 13.85 22.41
N GLY A 80 1.86 13.28 22.09
CA GLY A 80 1.17 13.37 20.80
C GLY A 80 0.12 14.48 20.71
N THR A 81 0.49 15.75 20.95
CA THR A 81 -0.43 16.88 20.72
C THR A 81 0.19 17.91 19.77
N HIS A 82 -0.43 18.10 18.61
CA HIS A 82 0.03 19.00 17.55
C HIS A 82 -0.79 20.30 17.57
N ILE A 83 -0.13 21.46 17.67
CA ILE A 83 -0.77 22.78 17.82
C ILE A 83 -0.43 23.73 16.66
N LEU A 84 0.58 23.41 15.84
CA LEU A 84 0.98 24.21 14.68
C LEU A 84 1.10 23.34 13.43
N THR A 85 0.43 23.77 12.36
CA THR A 85 0.51 23.16 11.04
C THR A 85 1.12 24.14 10.06
N TRP A 86 2.17 23.72 9.35
CA TRP A 86 2.79 24.49 8.29
C TRP A 86 2.74 23.72 6.97
N ASP A 87 2.02 24.26 5.99
CA ASP A 87 1.95 23.71 4.64
C ASP A 87 3.02 24.35 3.73
N ILE A 88 3.95 23.53 3.25
CA ILE A 88 5.08 23.92 2.40
C ILE A 88 4.79 23.65 0.91
N GLY A 89 3.90 22.71 0.59
CA GLY A 89 3.72 22.20 -0.77
C GLY A 89 4.97 21.50 -1.33
N LYS A 90 5.44 21.95 -2.50
CA LYS A 90 6.60 21.34 -3.20
C LYS A 90 7.89 22.09 -2.86
N ILE A 91 8.88 21.37 -2.34
CA ILE A 91 10.21 21.93 -2.05
C ILE A 91 10.99 22.14 -3.35
N ASN A 92 11.58 23.34 -3.48
CA ASN A 92 12.50 23.67 -4.57
C ASN A 92 13.94 23.77 -4.02
N PRO A 93 14.93 23.02 -4.54
CA PRO A 93 16.29 23.01 -4.00
C PRO A 93 16.97 24.39 -3.96
N GLN A 94 16.63 25.28 -4.87
CA GLN A 94 17.20 26.63 -4.97
C GLN A 94 16.71 27.57 -3.85
N LYS A 95 15.57 27.28 -3.22
CA LYS A 95 15.02 28.09 -2.13
C LYS A 95 14.38 27.19 -1.09
N LEU A 96 15.16 26.88 -0.05
CA LEU A 96 14.70 26.07 1.06
C LEU A 96 13.65 26.82 1.89
N PRO A 97 12.54 26.16 2.27
CA PRO A 97 11.52 26.76 3.10
C PRO A 97 12.05 26.93 4.54
N SER A 98 11.71 28.04 5.19
CA SER A 98 12.06 28.29 6.59
C SER A 98 10.92 28.97 7.34
N LEU A 99 10.61 28.51 8.55
CA LEU A 99 9.66 29.14 9.46
C LEU A 99 10.43 29.72 10.66
N LYS A 100 10.30 31.02 10.89
CA LYS A 100 10.89 31.73 12.04
C LYS A 100 9.81 32.62 12.68
N GLY A 101 9.75 32.65 14.01
CA GLY A 101 8.78 33.44 14.74
C GLY A 101 9.04 33.40 16.25
N THR A 102 8.22 34.14 17.00
CA THR A 102 8.24 34.19 18.46
C THR A 102 6.99 33.55 19.02
N MET A 103 7.13 32.68 20.03
CA MET A 103 6.01 32.07 20.75
C MET A 103 5.98 32.65 22.17
N SER A 104 4.86 33.27 22.54
CA SER A 104 4.63 33.80 23.89
C SER A 104 3.87 32.79 24.74
N LEU A 105 4.36 32.52 25.95
CA LEU A 105 3.68 31.70 26.94
C LEU A 105 2.72 32.56 27.78
N GLN A 106 1.63 31.97 28.27
CA GLN A 106 0.74 32.64 29.21
C GLN A 106 1.49 32.95 30.52
N ALA A 107 1.21 34.11 31.12
CA ALA A 107 1.83 34.52 32.37
C ALA A 107 1.53 33.51 33.50
N GLY A 108 2.59 33.08 34.21
CA GLY A 108 2.50 32.08 35.29
C GLY A 108 2.69 30.63 34.84
N THR A 109 2.75 30.35 33.54
CA THR A 109 3.05 29.00 33.04
C THR A 109 4.56 28.72 33.14
N PRO A 110 4.99 27.58 33.72
CA PRO A 110 6.41 27.22 33.76
C PRO A 110 6.94 27.07 32.33
N LYS A 111 8.25 27.33 32.16
CA LYS A 111 8.93 27.06 30.90
C LYS A 111 8.80 25.55 30.60
N PRO A 112 8.46 25.15 29.36
CA PRO A 112 8.47 23.74 28.98
C PRO A 112 9.83 23.10 29.25
N ASP A 113 9.83 21.91 29.83
CA ASP A 113 11.05 21.15 30.15
C ASP A 113 11.72 20.58 28.90
N GLU A 114 10.96 20.37 27.82
CA GLU A 114 11.43 19.84 26.54
C GLU A 114 10.91 20.66 25.35
N ASN A 115 11.69 20.66 24.27
CA ASN A 115 11.27 21.26 23.01
C ASN A 115 10.17 20.39 22.35
N PRO A 116 9.23 21.00 21.61
CA PRO A 116 8.16 20.25 20.96
C PRO A 116 8.70 19.34 19.84
N ASN A 117 8.00 18.23 19.61
CA ASN A 117 8.27 17.33 18.48
C ASN A 117 7.63 17.87 17.20
N ILE A 118 8.37 17.79 16.08
CA ILE A 118 7.92 18.21 14.76
C ILE A 118 7.52 16.95 13.97
N SER A 119 6.24 16.80 13.65
CA SER A 119 5.75 15.74 12.76
C SER A 119 5.80 16.21 11.31
N ILE A 120 6.32 15.37 10.41
CA ILE A 120 6.48 15.70 8.99
C ILE A 120 5.62 14.75 8.15
N GLN A 121 4.78 15.34 7.30
CA GLN A 121 4.10 14.62 6.24
C GLN A 121 4.72 15.00 4.91
N CYS A 122 5.19 14.01 4.14
CA CYS A 122 5.78 14.25 2.84
C CYS A 122 5.45 13.12 1.85
N LYS A 123 5.58 13.44 0.56
CA LYS A 123 5.46 12.49 -0.54
C LYS A 123 6.56 12.76 -1.56
N ILE A 124 7.37 11.74 -1.83
CA ILE A 124 8.44 11.78 -2.80
C ILE A 124 8.05 10.88 -3.97
N GLN A 125 7.98 11.46 -5.16
CA GLN A 125 7.68 10.72 -6.39
C GLN A 125 8.96 10.19 -7.02
N GLN A 126 8.86 9.06 -7.71
CA GLN A 126 9.98 8.41 -8.43
C GLN A 126 11.16 8.01 -7.54
N LEU A 127 10.90 7.79 -6.24
CA LEU A 127 11.90 7.34 -5.29
C LEU A 127 11.32 6.26 -4.38
N ALA A 128 12.10 5.19 -4.20
CA ALA A 128 11.99 4.24 -3.10
C ALA A 128 13.19 4.48 -2.18
N ILE A 129 12.92 4.89 -0.94
CA ILE A 129 13.95 5.22 0.04
C ILE A 129 14.72 3.97 0.52
N SER A 130 14.11 2.78 0.45
CA SER A 130 14.78 1.52 0.77
C SER A 130 15.90 1.17 -0.22
N GLY A 131 15.92 1.82 -1.39
CA GLY A 131 16.75 1.44 -2.52
C GLY A 131 16.19 0.27 -3.32
N LEU A 132 14.99 -0.22 -3.02
CA LEU A 132 14.31 -1.27 -3.78
C LEU A 132 14.17 -0.87 -5.26
N LYS A 133 14.63 -1.75 -6.14
CA LYS A 133 14.50 -1.61 -7.58
C LYS A 133 13.86 -2.86 -8.16
N VAL A 134 12.81 -2.65 -8.95
CA VAL A 134 12.21 -3.72 -9.75
C VAL A 134 13.21 -4.07 -10.86
N ASN A 135 13.74 -5.29 -10.78
CA ASN A 135 14.68 -5.81 -11.77
C ASN A 135 13.95 -6.20 -13.07
N ARG A 136 12.89 -7.00 -12.95
CA ARG A 136 12.16 -7.54 -14.09
C ARG A 136 10.69 -7.77 -13.76
N LEU A 137 9.84 -7.53 -14.75
CA LEU A 137 8.42 -7.88 -14.73
C LEU A 137 8.12 -8.81 -15.91
N ASP A 138 7.80 -10.06 -15.61
CA ASP A 138 7.46 -11.09 -16.59
C ASP A 138 5.96 -11.39 -16.59
N MET A 139 5.42 -11.59 -17.79
CA MET A 139 4.03 -11.99 -17.99
C MET A 139 4.00 -13.29 -18.79
N TYR A 140 3.33 -14.28 -18.23
CA TYR A 140 3.15 -15.61 -18.82
C TYR A 140 1.68 -15.86 -19.10
N GLY A 141 1.38 -16.79 -20.01
CA GLY A 141 0.00 -17.19 -20.34
C GLY A 141 -0.73 -16.28 -21.33
N GLU A 142 -0.11 -15.17 -21.77
CA GLU A 142 -0.71 -14.22 -22.71
C GLU A 142 0.08 -14.13 -24.01
N LYS A 143 -0.63 -14.09 -25.14
CA LYS A 143 -0.02 -14.04 -26.49
C LYS A 143 0.43 -12.63 -26.89
N TYR A 144 -0.10 -11.59 -26.26
CA TYR A 144 0.22 -10.21 -26.57
C TYR A 144 1.36 -9.69 -25.68
N LYS A 145 2.06 -8.64 -26.14
CA LYS A 145 3.10 -7.95 -25.37
C LYS A 145 2.52 -6.67 -24.78
N PRO A 146 2.19 -6.63 -23.48
CA PRO A 146 1.65 -5.43 -22.86
C PRO A 146 2.73 -4.36 -22.67
N PHE A 147 2.29 -3.11 -22.57
CA PHE A 147 3.11 -2.06 -22.00
C PHE A 147 3.29 -2.30 -20.49
N LYS A 148 4.50 -2.10 -19.98
CA LYS A 148 4.87 -2.34 -18.58
C LYS A 148 5.46 -1.07 -17.99
N GLY A 149 4.80 -0.51 -16.97
CA GLY A 149 5.23 0.69 -16.27
C GLY A 149 5.54 0.40 -14.80
N ILE A 150 6.56 1.07 -14.26
CA ILE A 150 6.89 1.04 -12.84
C ILE A 150 6.89 2.47 -12.32
N LYS A 151 6.26 2.67 -11.17
CA LYS A 151 6.25 3.96 -10.48
C LYS A 151 6.64 3.76 -9.02
N TYR A 152 7.65 4.51 -8.59
CA TYR A 152 8.06 4.54 -7.20
C TYR A 152 7.43 5.74 -6.49
N MET A 153 7.01 5.55 -5.24
CA MET A 153 6.47 6.60 -4.40
C MET A 153 6.83 6.32 -2.94
N THR A 154 7.48 7.26 -2.29
CA THR A 154 7.69 7.21 -0.85
C THR A 154 6.74 8.20 -0.17
N LYS A 155 6.10 7.79 0.91
CA LYS A 155 5.26 8.64 1.76
C LYS A 155 5.77 8.59 3.20
N ALA A 156 5.65 9.70 3.91
CA ALA A 156 5.83 9.68 5.35
C ALA A 156 4.66 8.93 6.00
N GLY A 157 4.98 7.95 6.85
CA GLY A 157 4.08 7.43 7.87
C GLY A 157 4.21 8.30 9.12
N LYS A 158 4.53 7.72 10.26
CA LYS A 158 4.87 8.45 11.49
C LYS A 158 6.29 9.01 11.43
N PHE A 159 6.53 10.13 10.75
CA PHE A 159 7.86 10.74 10.71
C PHE A 159 7.94 11.93 11.69
N GLN A 160 8.78 11.84 12.72
CA GLN A 160 8.92 12.89 13.74
C GLN A 160 10.39 13.28 13.95
N VAL A 161 10.64 14.58 14.12
CA VAL A 161 11.93 15.19 14.43
C VAL A 161 11.85 15.83 15.80
N ARG A 162 12.79 15.52 16.70
CA ARG A 162 12.94 16.21 17.98
C ARG A 162 13.90 17.39 17.85
N THR A 163 13.67 18.44 18.62
CA THR A 163 14.49 19.66 18.60
C THR A 163 15.15 19.92 19.94
#